data_AF-A0AAW4BK90-F1
#
_entry.id   AF-A0AAW4BK90-F1
#
_cell.length_a   1.000
_cell.length_b   1.000
_cell.length_c   1.000
_cell.angle_alpha   90.00
_cell.angle_beta   90.00
_cell.angle_gamma   90.00
#
_symmetry.space_group_name_H-M   'P 1'
#
loop_
_entity.id
_entity.type
_entity.pdbx_description
1 polymer ?
#
loop_
_entity_poly.entity_id
_entity_poly.type
_entity_poly.pdbx_seq_one_letter_code
_entity_poly.pdbx_strand_id
1 'polypeptide(L)'
;GLFYRTSEGTPQGGIISPTLMLLTLAGLEKLVKEVAKKSGERVNFIGYADDFVITGSSKDVLVNEVKPRLIDFLKERGLALSEEKTHLTHIDDGFDFLGFNLRKYKGKLLIKPSKTNVLSFLGNLRELIKKHATMPVNDFIRLLNPKLKGWANYYRHSVAKRTFGYLGHQIFW
;
A
#
# COMPACT_ATOMS: atom_id res chain seq x y z
N GLY A 1 -23.57 6.17 25.88
CA GLY A 1 -22.60 6.51 24.83
C GLY A 1 -23.20 7.58 23.96
N LEU A 2 -22.49 8.68 23.74
CA LEU A 2 -22.91 9.74 22.82
C LEU A 2 -22.72 9.24 21.39
N PHE A 3 -23.83 8.93 20.71
CA PHE A 3 -23.84 8.63 19.28
C PHE A 3 -23.82 9.96 18.52
N TYR A 4 -22.70 10.27 17.87
CA TYR A 4 -22.67 11.33 16.88
C TYR A 4 -23.26 10.81 15.57
N ARG A 5 -24.27 11.49 15.03
CA ARG A 5 -24.72 11.27 13.65
C ARG A 5 -23.61 11.79 12.73
N THR A 6 -22.84 10.88 12.13
CA THR A 6 -22.03 11.20 10.96
C THR A 6 -22.91 11.18 9.73
N SER A 7 -23.06 12.33 9.08
CA SER A 7 -23.77 12.49 7.81
C SER A 7 -22.99 11.90 6.63
N GLU A 8 -21.67 11.69 6.78
CA GLU A 8 -20.78 11.07 5.81
C GLU A 8 -19.71 10.22 6.52
N GLY A 9 -19.28 9.14 5.87
CA GLY A 9 -18.28 8.20 6.39
C GLY A 9 -18.88 7.00 7.12
N THR A 10 -18.26 5.83 6.93
CA THR A 10 -18.51 4.65 7.76
C THR A 10 -17.60 4.70 8.99
N PRO A 11 -18.04 4.24 10.17
CA PRO A 11 -17.15 4.10 11.32
C PRO A 11 -15.94 3.26 10.92
N GLN A 12 -14.73 3.83 11.01
CA GLN A 12 -13.49 3.10 10.74
C GLN A 12 -13.42 1.89 11.69
N GLY A 13 -13.53 0.68 11.12
CA GLY A 13 -13.58 -0.57 11.88
C GLY A 13 -14.90 -1.35 11.76
N GLY A 14 -15.90 -0.85 11.04
CA GLY A 14 -17.07 -1.66 10.67
C GLY A 14 -16.68 -2.74 9.67
N ILE A 15 -17.02 -4.01 9.95
CA ILE A 15 -16.75 -5.19 9.08
C ILE A 15 -17.23 -4.95 7.63
N ILE A 16 -18.23 -4.09 7.45
CA ILE A 16 -18.82 -3.75 6.15
C ILE A 16 -18.09 -2.65 5.37
N SER A 17 -17.17 -1.90 5.99
CA SER A 17 -16.45 -0.78 5.37
C SER A 17 -15.64 -1.20 4.13
N PRO A 18 -14.89 -2.32 4.14
CA PRO A 18 -14.20 -2.81 2.93
C PRO A 18 -15.17 -3.16 1.79
N THR A 19 -16.33 -3.72 2.13
CA THR A 19 -17.36 -4.09 1.15
C THR A 19 -18.01 -2.85 0.53
N LEU A 20 -18.35 -1.85 1.35
CA LEU A 20 -18.93 -0.59 0.85
C LEU A 20 -17.93 0.15 -0.03
N MET A 21 -16.67 0.22 0.37
CA MET A 21 -15.62 0.81 -0.46
C MET A 21 -15.45 0.08 -1.79
N LEU A 22 -15.43 -1.26 -1.78
CA LEU A 22 -15.36 -2.05 -3.01
C LEU A 22 -16.56 -1.77 -3.93
N LEU A 23 -17.77 -1.65 -3.37
CA LEU A 23 -18.98 -1.28 -4.12
C LEU A 23 -18.91 0.16 -4.65
N THR A 24 -18.35 1.08 -3.85
CA THR A 24 -18.24 2.50 -4.23
C THR A 24 -17.25 2.67 -5.38
N LEU A 25 -16.13 1.94 -5.34
CA LEU A 25 -15.09 1.95 -6.37
C LEU A 25 -15.40 0.98 -7.52
N ALA A 26 -16.54 0.25 -7.46
CA ALA A 26 -16.97 -0.63 -8.54
C ALA A 26 -17.21 0.19 -9.82
N GLY A 27 -16.53 -0.20 -10.89
CA GLY A 27 -16.58 0.51 -12.18
C GLY A 27 -15.35 1.38 -12.47
N LEU A 28 -14.47 1.62 -11.49
CA LEU A 28 -13.26 2.41 -11.71
C LEU A 28 -12.28 1.69 -12.66
N GLU A 29 -12.17 0.37 -12.55
CA GLU A 29 -11.44 -0.46 -13.52
C GLU A 29 -12.05 -0.37 -14.93
N LYS A 30 -13.38 -0.33 -15.04
CA LYS A 30 -14.08 -0.20 -16.32
C LYS A 30 -13.78 1.15 -16.97
N LEU A 31 -13.84 2.23 -16.20
CA LEU A 31 -13.47 3.58 -16.63
C LEU A 31 -12.05 3.60 -17.17
N VAL A 32 -11.08 3.03 -16.44
CA VAL A 32 -9.69 2.96 -16.89
C VAL A 32 -9.54 2.15 -18.19
N LYS A 33 -10.25 1.03 -18.32
CA LYS A 33 -10.26 0.22 -19.56
C LYS A 33 -10.86 0.97 -20.75
N GLU A 34 -11.88 1.81 -20.54
CA GLU A 34 -12.46 2.65 -21.59
C GLU A 34 -11.47 3.72 -22.08
N VAL A 35 -10.71 4.33 -21.16
CA VAL A 35 -9.63 5.25 -21.52
C VAL A 35 -8.56 4.56 -22.35
N ALA A 36 -8.12 3.37 -21.93
CA ALA A 36 -7.14 2.56 -22.66
C ALA A 36 -7.62 2.26 -24.09
N LYS A 37 -8.89 1.87 -24.26
CA LYS A 37 -9.47 1.59 -25.58
C LYS A 37 -9.56 2.83 -26.48
N LYS A 38 -9.94 3.99 -25.93
CA LYS A 38 -10.11 5.22 -26.70
C LYS A 38 -8.78 5.85 -27.13
N SER A 39 -7.81 5.87 -26.23
CA SER A 39 -6.48 6.42 -26.50
C SER A 39 -5.60 5.48 -27.33
N GLY A 40 -5.93 4.18 -27.38
CA GLY A 40 -5.04 3.15 -27.95
C GLY A 40 -3.82 2.86 -27.08
N GLU A 41 -3.76 3.44 -25.88
CA GLU A 41 -2.61 3.42 -24.98
C GLU A 41 -2.76 2.36 -23.89
N ARG A 42 -1.64 1.90 -23.35
CA ARG A 42 -1.63 0.87 -22.30
C ARG A 42 -1.87 1.52 -20.95
N VAL A 43 -3.10 1.40 -20.44
CA VAL A 43 -3.48 1.85 -19.11
C VAL A 43 -4.01 0.67 -18.29
N ASN A 44 -3.50 0.48 -17.07
CA ASN A 44 -3.95 -0.60 -16.18
C ASN A 44 -4.31 -0.06 -14.80
N PHE A 45 -5.33 -0.65 -14.19
CA PHE A 45 -5.78 -0.37 -12.83
C PHE A 45 -5.41 -1.51 -11.88
N ILE A 46 -4.88 -1.17 -10.72
CA ILE A 46 -4.58 -2.08 -9.61
C ILE A 46 -5.17 -1.46 -8.35
N GLY A 47 -6.17 -2.09 -7.74
CA GLY A 47 -6.82 -1.59 -6.53
C GLY A 47 -6.73 -2.57 -5.36
N TYR A 48 -6.63 -2.04 -4.15
CA TYR A 48 -6.68 -2.77 -2.89
C TYR A 48 -7.35 -1.91 -1.81
N ALA A 49 -8.59 -2.24 -1.45
CA ALA A 49 -9.43 -1.40 -0.60
C ALA A 49 -9.49 0.06 -1.13
N ASP A 50 -9.01 1.05 -0.37
CA ASP A 50 -8.98 2.48 -0.73
C ASP A 50 -7.79 2.84 -1.59
N ASP A 51 -6.71 2.06 -1.47
CA ASP A 51 -5.46 2.34 -2.13
C ASP A 51 -5.48 1.75 -3.54
N PHE A 52 -5.16 2.55 -4.54
CA PHE A 52 -5.05 2.09 -5.91
C PHE A 52 -3.90 2.75 -6.66
N VAL A 53 -3.45 2.07 -7.70
CA VAL A 53 -2.42 2.51 -8.63
C VAL A 53 -2.98 2.41 -10.04
N ILE A 54 -2.83 3.48 -10.80
CA ILE A 54 -3.09 3.46 -12.24
C ILE A 54 -1.76 3.62 -12.95
N THR A 55 -1.45 2.66 -13.83
CA THR A 55 -0.27 2.70 -14.68
C THR A 55 -0.66 3.14 -16.08
N GLY A 56 0.19 3.90 -16.74
CA GLY A 56 0.00 4.38 -18.11
C GLY A 56 1.31 4.36 -18.88
N SER A 57 1.23 4.28 -20.20
CA SER A 57 2.38 4.37 -21.11
C SER A 57 3.01 5.77 -21.16
N SER A 58 2.22 6.82 -20.89
CA SER A 58 2.68 8.20 -20.88
C SER A 58 2.08 9.00 -19.72
N LYS A 59 2.82 10.02 -19.29
CA LYS A 59 2.35 11.01 -18.31
C LYS A 59 1.12 11.77 -18.83
N ASP A 60 1.09 12.06 -20.12
CA ASP A 60 0.00 12.79 -20.77
C ASP A 60 -1.34 12.07 -20.58
N VAL A 61 -1.41 10.79 -20.95
CA VAL A 61 -2.64 9.98 -20.80
C VAL A 61 -3.10 9.93 -19.34
N LEU A 62 -2.16 9.79 -18.39
CA LEU A 62 -2.52 9.77 -16.97
C LEU A 62 -3.10 11.10 -16.48
N VAL A 63 -2.53 12.23 -16.92
CA VAL A 63 -2.91 13.57 -16.44
C VAL A 63 -4.13 14.13 -17.17
N ASN A 64 -4.20 13.96 -18.49
CA ASN A 64 -5.19 14.61 -19.34
C ASN A 64 -6.40 13.72 -19.62
N GLU A 65 -6.24 12.40 -19.62
CA GLU A 65 -7.33 11.46 -19.96
C GLU A 65 -7.86 10.71 -18.74
N VAL A 66 -6.98 10.20 -17.88
CA VAL A 66 -7.37 9.38 -16.72
C VAL A 66 -7.78 10.24 -15.54
N LYS A 67 -6.92 11.18 -15.11
CA LYS A 67 -7.14 11.96 -13.88
C LYS A 67 -8.46 12.74 -13.88
N PRO A 68 -8.89 13.43 -14.96
CA PRO A 68 -10.15 14.17 -14.95
C PRO A 68 -11.36 13.24 -14.81
N ARG A 69 -11.39 12.14 -15.57
CA ARG A 69 -12.47 11.15 -15.49
C ARG A 69 -12.54 10.47 -14.12
N LEU A 70 -11.38 10.24 -13.50
CA LEU A 70 -11.30 9.70 -12.15
C LEU A 70 -11.89 10.68 -11.12
N ILE A 71 -11.57 11.98 -11.24
CA ILE A 71 -12.13 13.02 -10.36
C ILE A 71 -13.65 13.09 -10.51
N ASP A 72 -14.17 13.11 -11.74
CA ASP A 72 -15.61 13.15 -12.00
C ASP A 72 -16.33 11.92 -11.42
N PHE A 73 -15.76 10.73 -11.66
CA PHE A 73 -16.28 9.46 -11.13
C PHE A 73 -16.36 9.44 -9.60
N LEU A 74 -15.33 9.95 -8.93
CA LEU A 74 -15.30 10.04 -7.46
C LEU A 74 -16.27 11.10 -6.95
N LYS A 75 -16.36 12.24 -7.64
CA LYS A 75 -17.25 13.35 -7.26
C LYS A 75 -18.72 12.96 -7.27
N GLU A 76 -19.16 12.17 -8.25
CA GLU A 76 -20.53 11.59 -8.29
C GLU A 76 -20.85 10.73 -7.05
N ARG A 77 -19.81 10.18 -6.39
CA ARG A 77 -19.91 9.31 -5.22
C ARG A 77 -19.61 10.04 -3.91
N GLY A 78 -19.47 11.37 -3.94
CA GLY A 78 -19.12 12.18 -2.78
C GLY A 78 -17.67 11.97 -2.30
N LEU A 79 -16.79 11.45 -3.15
CA LEU A 79 -15.38 11.21 -2.84
C LEU A 79 -14.48 12.21 -3.57
N ALA A 80 -13.32 12.49 -2.98
CA ALA A 80 -12.28 13.30 -3.58
C ALA A 80 -10.92 12.60 -3.47
N LEU A 81 -10.04 12.86 -4.43
CA LEU A 81 -8.64 12.43 -4.34
C LEU A 81 -7.93 13.24 -3.25
N SER A 82 -7.16 12.56 -2.40
CA SER A 82 -6.25 13.23 -1.48
C SER A 82 -5.06 13.78 -2.26
N GLU A 83 -4.92 15.11 -2.33
CA GLU A 83 -3.79 15.75 -3.02
C GLU A 83 -2.44 15.37 -2.40
N GLU A 84 -2.40 15.22 -1.07
CA GLU A 84 -1.18 14.83 -0.34
C GLU A 84 -0.73 13.40 -0.66
N LYS A 85 -1.69 12.48 -0.90
CA LYS A 85 -1.39 11.08 -1.21
C LYS A 85 -1.23 10.81 -2.71
N THR A 86 -1.85 11.62 -3.56
CA THR A 86 -1.86 11.40 -5.00
C THR A 86 -0.56 11.91 -5.62
N HIS A 87 0.36 10.98 -5.87
CA HIS A 87 1.64 11.28 -6.48
C HIS A 87 1.79 10.62 -7.85
N LEU A 88 2.24 11.39 -8.84
CA LEU A 88 2.57 10.88 -10.17
C LEU A 88 4.08 10.68 -10.29
N THR A 89 4.53 9.45 -10.51
CA THR A 89 5.95 9.11 -10.60
C THR A 89 6.26 8.30 -11.85
N HIS A 90 7.54 8.25 -12.22
CA HIS A 90 8.04 7.28 -13.18
C HIS A 90 8.47 5.99 -12.48
N ILE A 91 8.36 4.85 -13.16
CA ILE A 91 8.72 3.54 -12.58
C ILE A 91 10.21 3.43 -12.22
N ASP A 92 11.07 4.23 -12.85
CA ASP A 92 12.50 4.26 -12.57
C ASP A 92 12.84 5.00 -11.27
N ASP A 93 11.98 5.92 -10.84
CA ASP A 93 12.06 6.58 -9.53
C ASP A 93 11.41 5.69 -8.45
N GLY A 94 10.34 4.99 -8.86
CA GLY A 94 9.61 4.03 -8.06
C GLY A 94 8.56 4.67 -7.15
N PHE A 95 7.75 3.81 -6.54
CA PHE A 95 6.72 4.20 -5.57
C PHE A 95 6.49 3.09 -4.55
N ASP A 96 5.90 3.47 -3.42
CA ASP A 96 5.48 2.53 -2.39
C ASP A 96 3.99 2.21 -2.57
N PHE A 97 3.63 0.93 -2.51
CA PHE A 97 2.26 0.44 -2.55
C PHE A 97 2.13 -0.82 -1.68
N LEU A 98 1.16 -0.83 -0.77
CA LEU A 98 0.91 -1.94 0.18
C LEU A 98 2.19 -2.41 0.90
N GLY A 99 3.07 -1.48 1.28
CA GLY A 99 4.31 -1.83 1.96
C GLY A 99 5.44 -2.37 1.08
N PHE A 100 5.27 -2.39 -0.23
CA PHE A 100 6.31 -2.73 -1.20
C PHE A 100 6.76 -1.49 -1.94
N ASN A 101 8.06 -1.35 -2.15
CA ASN A 101 8.64 -0.42 -3.09
C ASN A 101 8.76 -1.09 -4.47
N LEU A 102 8.04 -0.56 -5.46
CA LEU A 102 8.12 -0.99 -6.85
C LEU A 102 9.01 -0.02 -7.60
N ARG A 103 10.14 -0.50 -8.11
CA ARG A 103 11.08 0.33 -8.86
C ARG A 103 11.80 -0.45 -9.94
N LYS A 104 11.93 0.15 -11.12
CA LYS A 104 12.70 -0.40 -12.24
C LYS A 104 14.14 0.14 -12.17
N TYR A 105 15.08 -0.79 -12.21
CA TYR A 105 16.52 -0.49 -12.17
C TYR A 105 17.13 -1.02 -13.46
N LYS A 106 17.60 -0.12 -14.32
CA LYS A 106 18.30 -0.47 -15.59
C LYS A 106 17.54 -1.55 -16.38
N GLY A 107 16.23 -1.36 -16.59
CA GLY A 107 15.40 -2.32 -17.32
C GLY A 107 14.72 -3.40 -16.47
N LYS A 108 15.19 -3.66 -15.24
CA LYS A 108 14.66 -4.74 -14.39
C LYS A 108 13.77 -4.22 -13.27
N LEU A 109 12.52 -4.64 -13.23
CA LEU A 109 11.61 -4.34 -12.12
C LEU A 109 12.01 -5.15 -10.89
N LEU A 110 12.23 -4.47 -9.77
CA LEU A 110 12.44 -5.09 -8.46
C LEU A 110 11.35 -4.61 -7.51
N ILE A 111 10.61 -5.56 -6.94
CA ILE A 111 9.62 -5.30 -5.90
C ILE A 111 10.29 -5.67 -4.57
N LYS A 112 10.50 -4.69 -3.70
CA LYS A 112 11.21 -4.84 -2.42
C LYS A 112 10.29 -4.43 -1.27
N PRO A 113 10.54 -4.86 -0.02
CA PRO A 113 9.90 -4.22 1.14
C PRO A 113 10.20 -2.72 1.16
N SER A 114 9.19 -1.88 1.42
CA SER A 114 9.40 -0.42 1.48
C SER A 114 10.25 -0.03 2.68
N LYS A 115 11.07 1.02 2.52
CA LYS A 115 11.99 1.47 3.58
C LYS A 115 11.21 1.85 4.85
N THR A 116 10.11 2.56 4.71
CA THR A 116 9.24 2.99 5.80
C THR A 116 8.73 1.79 6.60
N ASN A 117 8.27 0.75 5.92
CA ASN A 117 7.77 -0.47 6.57
C ASN A 117 8.87 -1.27 7.29
N VAL A 118 10.05 -1.38 6.68
CA VAL A 118 11.21 -2.03 7.31
C VAL A 118 11.61 -1.29 8.59
N LEU A 119 11.69 0.04 8.54
CA LEU A 119 12.07 0.86 9.70
C LEU A 119 11.00 0.83 10.79
N SER A 120 9.72 0.91 10.43
CA SER A 120 8.60 0.78 11.37
C SER A 120 8.62 -0.58 12.07
N PHE A 121 8.82 -1.66 11.31
CA PHE A 121 8.94 -3.00 11.89
C PHE A 121 10.12 -3.11 12.88
N LEU A 122 11.29 -2.58 12.51
CA LEU A 122 12.46 -2.54 13.41
C LEU A 122 12.22 -1.69 14.66
N GLY A 123 11.55 -0.53 14.52
CA GLY A 123 11.17 0.31 15.65
C GLY A 123 10.29 -0.44 16.64
N ASN A 124 9.22 -1.07 16.15
CA ASN A 124 8.31 -1.88 16.95
C ASN A 124 9.03 -3.05 17.64
N LEU A 125 9.97 -3.71 16.96
CA LEU A 125 10.77 -4.78 17.56
C LEU A 125 11.67 -4.25 18.68
N ARG A 126 12.33 -3.12 18.49
CA ARG A 126 13.18 -2.49 19.51
C ARG A 126 12.38 -2.09 20.74
N GLU A 127 11.19 -1.52 20.55
CA GLU A 127 10.28 -1.20 21.65
C GLU A 127 9.82 -2.45 22.39
N LEU A 128 9.49 -3.52 21.67
CA LEU A 128 9.12 -4.80 22.26
C LEU A 128 10.25 -5.38 23.12
N ILE A 129 11.48 -5.37 22.61
CA ILE A 129 12.67 -5.83 23.36
C ILE A 129 12.83 -5.01 24.64
N LYS A 130 12.80 -3.67 24.54
CA LYS A 130 12.94 -2.77 25.69
C LYS A 130 11.86 -2.98 26.75
N LYS A 131 10.61 -3.18 26.33
CA LYS A 131 9.46 -3.38 27.22
C LYS A 131 9.55 -4.70 28.00
N HIS A 132 10.21 -5.72 27.45
CA HIS A 132 10.29 -7.06 28.02
C HIS A 132 11.71 -7.45 28.45
N ALA A 133 12.55 -6.48 28.80
CA ALA A 133 13.96 -6.70 29.14
C ALA A 133 14.19 -7.66 30.32
N THR A 134 13.22 -7.78 31.23
CA THR A 134 13.28 -8.66 32.41
C THR A 134 12.56 -10.01 32.22
N MET A 135 11.99 -10.26 31.04
CA MET A 135 11.26 -11.49 30.75
C MET A 135 12.23 -12.66 30.54
N PRO A 136 11.88 -13.88 30.98
CA PRO A 136 12.65 -15.08 30.65
C PRO A 136 12.82 -15.21 29.13
N VAL A 137 14.04 -15.52 28.69
CA VAL A 137 14.40 -15.56 27.26
C VAL A 137 13.48 -16.49 26.46
N ASN A 138 13.11 -17.64 27.02
CA ASN A 138 12.22 -18.59 26.35
C ASN A 138 10.82 -18.00 26.08
N ASP A 139 10.27 -17.25 27.02
CA ASP A 139 8.97 -16.61 26.87
C ASP A 139 9.05 -15.44 25.88
N PHE A 140 10.16 -14.70 25.92
CA PHE A 140 10.42 -13.64 24.95
C PHE A 140 10.54 -14.19 23.52
N ILE A 141 11.23 -15.32 23.32
CA ILE A 141 11.31 -15.99 22.01
C ILE A 141 9.92 -16.42 21.52
N ARG A 142 9.06 -16.94 22.40
CA ARG A 142 7.68 -17.30 22.07
C ARG A 142 6.86 -16.09 21.64
N LEU A 143 7.10 -14.92 22.22
CA LEU A 143 6.47 -13.66 21.85
C LEU A 143 7.00 -13.08 20.52
N LEU A 144 8.31 -13.19 20.29
CA LEU A 144 9.01 -12.61 19.15
C LEU A 144 8.78 -13.40 17.85
N ASN A 145 8.85 -14.73 17.91
CA ASN A 145 8.81 -15.60 16.74
C ASN A 145 7.56 -15.41 15.85
N PRO A 146 6.33 -15.28 16.38
CA PRO A 146 5.15 -15.03 15.56
C PRO A 146 5.24 -13.73 14.76
N LYS A 147 5.83 -12.66 15.33
CA LYS A 147 6.01 -11.37 14.65
C LYS A 147 7.01 -11.48 13.50
N LEU A 148 8.15 -12.13 13.74
CA LEU A 148 9.16 -12.38 12.71
C LEU A 148 8.61 -13.27 11.59
N LYS A 149 7.86 -14.33 11.95
CA LYS A 149 7.24 -15.24 11.00
C LYS A 149 6.18 -14.55 10.15
N GLY A 150 5.33 -13.72 10.76
CA GLY A 150 4.34 -12.92 10.05
C GLY A 150 5.01 -11.99 9.02
N TRP A 151 6.08 -11.31 9.43
CA TRP A 151 6.84 -10.45 8.53
C TRP A 151 7.49 -11.21 7.38
N ALA A 152 8.15 -12.34 7.67
CA ALA A 152 8.76 -13.19 6.65
C ALA A 152 7.72 -13.70 5.65
N ASN A 153 6.55 -14.15 6.14
CA ASN A 153 5.46 -14.63 5.31
C ASN A 153 4.90 -13.54 4.40
N TYR A 154 4.82 -12.30 4.87
CA TYR A 154 4.31 -11.18 4.07
C TYR A 154 5.25 -10.83 2.90
N TYR A 155 6.56 -10.81 3.13
CA TYR A 155 7.54 -10.42 2.10
C TYR A 155 8.18 -11.57 1.33
N ARG A 156 7.86 -12.84 1.63
CA ARG A 156 8.52 -14.02 1.02
C ARG A 156 8.47 -14.06 -0.52
N HIS A 157 7.47 -13.43 -1.12
CA HIS A 157 7.26 -13.41 -2.58
C HIS A 157 7.93 -12.20 -3.26
N SER A 158 8.63 -11.35 -2.50
CA SER A 158 9.32 -10.16 -3.01
C SER A 158 10.85 -10.33 -3.00
N VAL A 159 11.56 -9.37 -3.59
CA VAL A 159 13.03 -9.31 -3.59
C VAL A 159 13.53 -8.84 -2.21
N ALA A 160 13.37 -9.71 -1.21
CA ALA A 160 13.58 -9.36 0.21
C ALA A 160 14.87 -9.94 0.82
N LYS A 161 15.67 -10.75 0.10
CA LYS A 161 16.86 -11.42 0.66
C LYS A 161 17.81 -10.47 1.40
N ARG A 162 18.15 -9.33 0.78
CA ARG A 162 19.02 -8.31 1.40
C ARG A 162 18.35 -7.65 2.61
N THR A 163 17.06 -7.37 2.51
CA THR A 163 16.28 -6.79 3.62
C THR A 163 16.21 -7.74 4.81
N PHE A 164 15.99 -9.04 4.59
CA PHE A 164 16.01 -10.04 5.66
C PHE A 164 17.39 -10.18 6.30
N GLY A 165 18.48 -10.13 5.51
CA GLY A 165 19.84 -10.09 6.05
C GLY A 165 20.07 -8.86 6.94
N TYR A 166 19.63 -7.69 6.49
CA TYR A 166 19.70 -6.45 7.29
C TYR A 166 18.89 -6.55 8.58
N LEU A 167 17.65 -7.04 8.53
CA LEU A 167 16.82 -7.26 9.73
C LEU A 167 17.49 -8.22 10.70
N GLY A 168 18.04 -9.34 10.21
CA GLY A 168 18.78 -10.30 11.04
C GLY A 168 19.94 -9.62 11.76
N HIS A 169 20.77 -8.86 11.04
CA HIS A 169 21.87 -8.11 11.65
C HIS A 169 21.38 -7.13 12.73
N GLN A 170 20.29 -6.38 12.49
CA GLN A 170 19.75 -5.40 13.44
C GLN A 170 19.05 -6.02 14.66
N ILE A 171 18.75 -7.32 14.63
CA ILE A 171 18.17 -8.05 15.77
C ILE A 171 19.28 -8.68 16.62
N PHE A 172 20.37 -9.11 15.98
CA PHE A 172 21.52 -9.71 16.67
C PHE A 172 22.41 -8.69 17.38
N TRP A 173 22.50 -7.46 16.88
CA TRP A 173 23.31 -6.36 17.40
C TRP A 173 22.42 -5.22 17.90
#